data_AF-A0A427AIJ3-F1
#
_entry.id   AF-A0A427AIJ3-F1
#
_cell.length_a   1.000
_cell.length_b   1.000
_cell.length_c   1.000
_cell.angle_alpha   90.00
_cell.angle_beta   90.00
_cell.angle_gamma   90.00
#
_symmetry.space_group_name_H-M   'P 1'
#
loop_
_entity.id
_entity.type
_entity.pdbx_description
1 polymer ?
#
loop_
_entity_poly.entity_id
_entity_poly.type
_entity_poly.pdbx_seq_one_letter_code
_entity_poly.pdbx_strand_id
1 'polypeptide(L)' 'MMKVGGPLRQQPISVFIDTGSKNNFMNNKVAARIALHIEDYSRFDVKVTDSQIFNCDRRCPRVKLLLQDQ' A
#
# COMPACT_ATOMS: atom_id res chain seq x y z
N MET A 1 -11.19 10.18 -5.13
CA MET A 1 -10.22 9.70 -4.13
C MET A 1 -10.91 9.66 -2.80
N MET A 2 -11.17 8.47 -2.27
CA MET A 2 -11.87 8.28 -1.00
C MET A 2 -10.87 7.75 0.03
N LYS A 3 -10.87 8.30 1.25
CA LYS A 3 -10.03 7.82 2.33
C LYS A 3 -10.87 6.98 3.28
N VAL A 4 -10.45 5.75 3.55
CA VAL A 4 -11.09 4.84 4.50
C VAL A 4 -10.09 4.40 5.57
N GLY A 5 -10.61 4.13 6.76
CA GLY A 5 -9.83 3.58 7.87
C GLY A 5 -9.94 2.06 7.91
N GLY A 6 -8.97 1.41 8.55
CA GLY A 6 -9.06 -0.02 8.80
C GLY A 6 -7.86 -0.58 9.54
N PRO A 7 -8.02 -1.64 10.33
CA PRO A 7 -6.88 -2.32 10.93
C PRO A 7 -6.19 -3.23 9.91
N LEU A 8 -4.85 -3.20 9.92
CA LEU A 8 -3.97 -4.15 9.26
C LEU A 8 -3.01 -4.72 10.30
N ARG A 9 -3.06 -6.04 10.54
CA ARG A 9 -2.35 -6.69 11.65
C ARG A 9 -2.51 -5.95 12.99
N GLN A 10 -3.76 -5.61 13.34
CA GLN A 10 -4.13 -4.87 14.55
C GLN A 10 -3.61 -3.42 14.62
N GLN A 11 -2.82 -2.93 13.66
CA GLN A 11 -2.45 -1.53 13.58
C GLN A 11 -3.44 -0.74 12.73
N PRO A 12 -3.91 0.43 13.22
CA PRO A 12 -4.80 1.28 12.44
C PRO A 12 -4.04 1.88 11.26
N ILE A 13 -4.59 1.76 10.06
CA ILE A 13 -4.07 2.40 8.85
C ILE A 13 -5.15 3.22 8.16
N SER A 14 -4.72 4.20 7.38
CA SER A 14 -5.56 4.88 6.40
C SER A 14 -5.26 4.33 5.02
N VAL A 15 -6.30 4.02 4.26
CA VAL A 15 -6.21 3.53 2.89
C VAL A 15 -6.87 4.54 1.97
N PHE A 16 -6.26 4.73 0.82
CA PHE A 16 -6.77 5.62 -0.20
C PHE A 16 -7.29 4.82 -1.38
N ILE A 17 -8.56 5.03 -1.69
CA ILE A 17 -9.25 4.40 -2.81
C ILE A 17 -9.09 5.32 -4.01
N ASP A 18 -8.26 4.86 -4.93
CA ASP A 18 -8.04 5.44 -6.24
C ASP A 18 -8.41 4.42 -7.32
N THR A 19 -9.54 4.65 -7.99
CA THR A 19 -10.04 3.77 -9.05
C THR A 19 -9.23 3.88 -10.35
N GLY A 20 -8.33 4.86 -10.46
CA GLY A 20 -7.40 5.00 -11.58
C GLY A 20 -6.13 4.15 -11.44
N SER A 21 -5.86 3.60 -10.25
CA SER A 21 -4.66 2.80 -9.98
C SER A 21 -4.87 1.32 -10.29
N LYS A 22 -3.91 0.70 -10.98
CA LYS A 22 -3.95 -0.75 -11.32
C LYS A 22 -3.52 -1.65 -10.16
N ASN A 23 -2.73 -1.13 -9.22
CA ASN A 23 -2.12 -1.89 -8.13
C ASN A 23 -2.30 -1.14 -6.81
N ASN A 24 -2.17 -1.88 -5.71
CA ASN A 24 -2.14 -1.31 -4.37
C ASN A 24 -0.70 -0.99 -3.97
N PHE A 25 -0.47 0.20 -3.42
CA PHE A 25 0.85 0.64 -2.97
C PHE A 25 0.83 0.94 -1.47
N MET A 26 1.95 0.67 -0.80
CA MET A 26 2.16 0.99 0.60
C MET A 26 3.52 1.65 0.78
N ASN A 27 3.57 2.69 1.61
CA ASN A 27 4.83 3.31 1.98
C ASN A 27 5.70 2.32 2.77
N ASN A 28 6.99 2.23 2.41
CA ASN A 28 7.93 1.31 3.05
C ASN A 28 8.08 1.54 4.58
N LYS A 29 7.95 2.78 5.06
CA LYS A 29 7.97 3.11 6.49
C LYS A 29 6.75 2.55 7.22
N VAL A 30 5.59 2.51 6.54
CA VAL A 30 4.37 1.91 7.10
C VAL A 30 4.53 0.39 7.16
N ALA A 31 5.03 -0.24 6.09
CA ALA A 31 5.29 -1.68 6.07
C ALA A 31 6.27 -2.11 7.18
N ALA A 32 7.34 -1.34 7.40
CA ALA A 32 8.30 -1.58 8.47
C ALA A 32 7.70 -1.42 9.88
N ARG A 33 6.89 -0.38 10.12
CA ARG A 33 6.21 -0.16 11.41
C ARG A 33 5.22 -1.26 11.77
N ILE A 34 4.58 -1.84 10.77
CA ILE A 34 3.62 -2.95 10.94
C ILE A 34 4.34 -4.31 10.95
N ALA A 35 5.67 -4.32 10.78
CA ALA A 35 6.49 -5.51 10.67
C ALA A 35 5.92 -6.51 9.64
N LEU A 36 5.45 -5.99 8.49
CA LEU A 36 4.97 -6.83 7.41
C LEU A 36 6.15 -7.60 6.81
N HIS A 37 5.92 -8.87 6.50
CA HIS A 37 6.83 -9.62 5.66
C HIS A 37 6.92 -8.96 4.28
N ILE A 38 8.12 -8.79 3.75
CA ILE A 38 8.38 -8.21 2.44
C ILE A 38 9.26 -9.19 1.69
N GLU A 39 8.88 -9.48 0.45
CA GLU A 39 9.64 -10.33 -0.46
C GLU A 39 9.98 -9.57 -1.74
N ASP A 40 11.01 -10.03 -2.44
CA ASP A 40 11.41 -9.48 -3.73
C ASP A 40 10.32 -9.73 -4.77
N TYR A 41 10.16 -8.78 -5.70
CA TYR A 41 9.19 -8.85 -6.77
C TYR A 41 9.78 -8.31 -8.08
N SER A 42 9.20 -8.73 -9.21
CA SER A 42 9.60 -8.23 -10.52
C SER A 42 9.54 -6.71 -10.54
N ARG A 43 10.68 -6.07 -10.77
CA ARG A 43 10.83 -4.61 -10.71
C ARG A 43 9.96 -3.92 -11.78
N PHE A 44 9.26 -2.88 -11.39
CA PHE A 44 8.55 -1.97 -12.29
C PHE A 44 8.55 -0.54 -11.76
N ASP A 45 8.37 0.42 -12.66
CA ASP A 45 8.31 1.83 -12.31
C ASP A 45 6.86 2.33 -12.28
N VAL A 46 6.57 3.20 -11.32
CA VAL A 46 5.26 3.81 -11.12
C VAL A 46 5.41 5.32 -11.24
N LYS A 47 4.78 5.92 -12.25
CA LYS A 47 4.66 7.36 -12.36
C LYS A 47 3.41 7.83 -11.62
N VAL A 48 3.59 8.78 -10.70
CA VAL A 48 2.50 9.43 -9.98
C VAL A 48 2.21 10.82 -10.55
N THR A 49 1.20 11.52 -10.00
CA THR A 49 0.63 12.75 -10.57
C THR A 49 1.59 13.94 -10.65
N ASP A 50 2.59 14.02 -9.76
CA ASP A 50 3.64 15.05 -9.78
C ASP A 50 4.81 14.70 -10.73
N SER A 51 4.62 13.70 -11.59
CA SER A 51 5.63 13.12 -12.48
C SER A 51 6.81 12.46 -11.76
N GLN A 52 6.76 12.29 -10.43
CA GLN A 52 7.72 11.46 -9.72
C GLN A 52 7.57 10.00 -10.17
N ILE A 53 8.71 9.34 -10.31
CA ILE A 53 8.79 7.92 -10.66
C ILE A 53 9.30 7.17 -9.44
N PHE A 54 8.50 6.21 -8.97
CA PHE A 54 8.87 5.29 -7.90
C PHE A 54 9.27 3.96 -8.48
N ASN A 55 10.43 3.46 -8.06
CA ASN A 55 10.80 2.09 -8.35
C ASN A 55 10.16 1.14 -7.34
N CYS A 56 9.51 0.09 -7.85
CA CYS A 56 8.85 -0.94 -7.07
C CYS A 56 9.47 -2.31 -7.39
N ASP A 57 10.25 -2.85 -6.46
CA ASP A 57 10.97 -4.12 -6.56
C ASP A 57 10.64 -5.11 -5.43
N ARG A 58 9.68 -4.74 -4.58
CA ARG A 58 9.30 -5.49 -3.39
C ARG A 58 7.79 -5.53 -3.25
N ARG A 59 7.28 -6.59 -2.63
CA ARG A 59 5.86 -6.73 -2.30
C ARG A 59 5.65 -7.29 -0.90
N CYS A 60 4.50 -6.94 -0.31
CA CYS A 60 3.98 -7.67 0.82
C CYS A 60 3.19 -8.89 0.29
N PRO A 61 3.30 -10.08 0.91
CA PRO A 61 2.42 -11.21 0.59
C PRO A 61 0.98 -10.85 0.94
N ARG A 62 0.01 -11.70 0.58
CA ARG A 62 -1.40 -11.43 0.84
C ARG A 62 -1.65 -11.18 2.34
N VAL A 63 -2.09 -9.97 2.68
CA VAL A 63 -2.44 -9.57 4.04
C VAL A 63 -3.93 -9.23 4.10
N LYS A 64 -4.61 -9.62 5.17
CA LYS A 64 -6.03 -9.29 5.37
C LYS A 64 -6.14 -7.85 5.89
N LEU A 65 -6.78 -7.00 5.10
CA LEU A 65 -7.23 -5.67 5.51
C LEU A 65 -8.72 -5.75 5.86
N LEU A 66 -9.10 -5.22 7.02
CA LEU A 66 -10.50 -4.99 7.35
C LEU A 66 -10.79 -3.52 7.10
N LEU A 67 -11.79 -3.23 6.30
CA LEU A 67 -12.26 -1.86 6.09
C LEU A 67 -13.29 -1.55 7.17
N GLN A 68 -13.14 -0.40 7.81
CA GLN A 68 -14.18 0.17 8.65
C GLN A 68 -14.90 1.20 7.79
N ASP A 69 -16.19 0.98 7.58
CA ASP A 69 -17.06 1.99 7.00
C ASP A 69 -17.15 3.19 7.97
N GLN A 70 -17.29 4.39 7.42
CA GLN A 70 -17.62 5.58 8.21
C GLN A 70 -19.05 5.49 8.75
#